data_AF-A0A2A3CHT6-F1
#
_entry.id   AF-A0A2A3CHT6-F1
#
_cell.length_a   1.000
_cell.length_b   1.000
_cell.length_c   1.000
_cell.angle_alpha   90.00
_cell.angle_beta   90.00
_cell.angle_gamma   90.00
#
_symmetry.space_group_name_H-M   'P 1'
#
loop_
_entity.id
_entity.type
_entity.pdbx_description
1 polymer ?
#
loop_
_entity_poly.entity_id
_entity_poly.type
_entity_poly.pdbx_seq_one_letter_code
_entity_poly.pdbx_strand_id
1 'polypeptide(L)'
;MPNCITSPVAGSEPGIVLGCGVAPRRCPPACIKLLPLGSRLFFLHKTHIHLRAICFFYKKAIEKNIAASVSRRRTLKTNTLYKRTYNQCLDLLARHEVGRTLPSEVAVAADLGVSRTTLRAILAELAGRDMVAVQGRSKILLRLPNPNDYLVGLDLEPLADMVERKFMAWMVGPECRPGQIINGLELARQFGASTSAIRECLNRFSHFGLLERQRNGRWRVLGLTVDFVTELFDMREFMEFGAVDRFVALPKDHAAWPALAALKQEHSELLLRQRHGDFPDLDYRFHRLVNSVAPNRFFTNIQGVMSVIFHYHYQWNKHDERERNLVAAAEHLAYIAGLESREIGRAREACRNHLETARATLLASILRQ
;
A
#
# COMPACT_ATOMS: atom_id res chain seq x y z
N MET A 1 -2.49 61.46 -24.69
CA MET A 1 -1.61 62.45 -24.01
C MET A 1 -2.44 63.20 -22.98
N PRO A 2 -1.86 63.62 -21.85
CA PRO A 2 -0.43 63.58 -21.46
C PRO A 2 -0.14 62.43 -20.45
N ASN A 3 0.99 61.71 -20.47
CA ASN A 3 2.42 62.07 -20.22
C ASN A 3 2.65 62.46 -18.73
N CYS A 4 3.59 61.90 -17.94
CA CYS A 4 5.04 61.66 -18.14
C CYS A 4 5.53 60.41 -17.32
N ILE A 5 6.42 59.51 -17.79
CA ILE A 5 7.92 59.52 -17.86
C ILE A 5 8.56 59.73 -16.46
N THR A 6 9.31 58.79 -15.84
CA THR A 6 10.71 58.35 -16.13
C THR A 6 11.07 56.92 -15.60
N SER A 7 12.01 56.24 -16.27
CA SER A 7 12.67 54.93 -15.97
C SER A 7 13.72 54.98 -14.82
N PRO A 8 14.64 54.00 -14.65
CA PRO A 8 14.53 52.76 -13.85
C PRO A 8 15.55 52.69 -12.67
N VAL A 9 15.33 51.81 -11.68
CA VAL A 9 16.39 51.41 -10.73
C VAL A 9 16.44 49.89 -10.60
N ALA A 10 17.65 49.37 -10.75
CA ALA A 10 18.03 47.97 -10.78
C ALA A 10 18.04 47.32 -9.38
N GLY A 11 17.81 45.99 -9.37
CA GLY A 11 18.35 45.09 -8.33
C GLY A 11 17.39 44.73 -7.20
N SER A 12 16.66 43.62 -7.34
CA SER A 12 16.55 42.51 -6.36
C SER A 12 15.44 41.54 -6.78
N GLU A 13 15.74 40.25 -6.72
CA GLU A 13 14.91 39.11 -7.13
C GLU A 13 13.63 38.95 -6.27
N PRO A 14 12.57 38.30 -6.80
CA PRO A 14 11.34 38.05 -6.06
C PRO A 14 11.52 36.93 -5.01
N GLY A 15 11.42 37.30 -3.73
CA GLY A 15 11.31 36.35 -2.63
C GLY A 15 9.95 35.62 -2.64
N ILE A 16 9.98 34.28 -2.59
CA ILE A 16 8.80 33.43 -2.47
C ILE A 16 8.22 33.56 -1.06
N VAL A 17 6.98 34.05 -0.96
CA VAL A 17 6.16 34.01 0.26
C VAL A 17 5.55 32.60 0.39
N LEU A 18 6.08 31.76 1.26
CA LEU A 18 5.41 30.51 1.66
C LEU A 18 4.30 30.85 2.66
N GLY A 19 3.08 31.01 2.14
CA GLY A 19 1.87 31.13 2.96
C GLY A 19 1.58 29.83 3.71
N CYS A 20 1.73 29.86 5.03
CA CYS A 20 1.26 28.80 5.92
C CYS A 20 -0.28 28.84 5.99
N GLY A 21 -0.95 27.81 5.47
CA GLY A 21 -2.41 27.65 5.47
C GLY A 21 -2.99 27.30 6.84
N VAL A 22 -2.73 28.12 7.87
CA VAL A 22 -3.27 27.95 9.23
C VAL A 22 -3.96 29.23 9.67
N ALA A 23 -5.24 29.11 10.07
CA ALA A 23 -6.07 30.20 10.53
C ALA A 23 -5.41 31.01 11.68
N PRO A 24 -5.57 32.34 11.73
CA PRO A 24 -4.81 33.23 12.59
C PRO A 24 -5.41 33.24 13.99
N ARG A 25 -5.03 32.31 14.86
CA ARG A 25 -5.28 32.44 16.32
C ARG A 25 -4.44 31.55 17.25
N ARG A 26 -3.43 30.82 16.76
CA ARG A 26 -2.56 29.98 17.61
C ARG A 26 -1.11 29.89 17.12
N CYS A 27 -0.39 31.01 17.09
CA CYS A 27 1.07 30.99 16.92
C CYS A 27 1.75 31.76 18.07
N PRO A 28 2.65 31.15 18.87
CA PRO A 28 3.44 31.88 19.87
C PRO A 28 4.56 32.70 19.20
N PRO A 29 4.94 33.87 19.75
CA PRO A 29 5.86 34.79 19.10
C PRO A 29 7.32 34.43 19.40
N ALA A 30 7.92 33.54 18.60
CA ALA A 30 9.37 33.41 18.53
C ALA A 30 9.75 32.60 17.28
N CYS A 31 10.05 33.29 16.17
CA CYS A 31 11.01 32.88 15.13
C CYS A 31 10.95 33.85 13.94
N ILE A 32 11.35 35.10 14.16
CA ILE A 32 11.86 35.96 13.09
C ILE A 32 13.30 36.27 13.46
N LYS A 33 14.25 35.57 12.84
CA LYS A 33 15.64 36.03 12.67
C LYS A 33 16.13 35.62 11.29
N LEU A 34 16.24 36.62 10.42
CA LEU A 34 17.04 36.62 9.21
C LEU A 34 18.52 36.50 9.58
N LEU A 35 19.28 35.64 8.90
CA LEU A 35 20.74 35.80 8.73
C LEU A 35 21.20 35.17 7.39
N PRO A 36 22.29 35.66 6.77
CA PRO A 36 22.56 35.59 5.34
C PRO A 36 23.53 34.47 4.94
N LEU A 37 23.60 34.23 3.63
CA LEU A 37 24.57 33.35 2.97
C LEU A 37 26.01 33.85 3.15
N GLY A 38 26.87 32.94 3.64
CA GLY A 38 28.33 33.05 3.50
C GLY A 38 29.09 32.87 4.81
N SER A 39 29.55 31.65 5.10
CA SER A 39 30.88 31.32 5.66
C SER A 39 30.97 29.82 5.98
N ARG A 40 31.99 29.18 5.42
CA ARG A 40 32.38 27.78 5.63
C ARG A 40 32.88 27.54 7.06
N LEU A 41 32.71 26.28 7.49
CA LEU A 41 33.38 25.60 8.61
C LEU A 41 33.26 26.26 9.99
N PHE A 42 32.46 25.63 10.85
CA PHE A 42 32.43 25.61 12.32
C PHE A 42 31.00 25.85 12.81
N PHE A 43 30.22 24.78 12.97
CA PHE A 43 29.28 24.58 14.10
C PHE A 43 28.64 23.18 14.03
N LEU A 44 29.47 22.14 13.83
CA LEU A 44 29.06 20.72 13.82
C LEU A 44 28.82 20.15 15.23
N HIS A 45 28.53 20.98 16.24
CA HIS A 45 28.35 20.51 17.63
C HIS A 45 27.02 20.92 18.30
N LYS A 46 26.15 21.69 17.64
CA LYS A 46 24.83 22.07 18.18
C LYS A 46 23.63 21.32 17.58
N THR A 47 23.83 20.52 16.53
CA THR A 47 22.75 19.72 15.89
C THR A 47 22.39 18.45 16.68
N HIS A 48 23.29 17.90 17.49
CA HIS A 48 22.99 16.70 18.29
C HIS A 48 22.03 16.95 19.46
N ILE A 49 22.07 18.15 20.07
CA ILE A 49 21.15 18.53 21.16
C ILE A 49 19.76 18.85 20.62
N HIS A 50 19.66 19.47 19.43
CA HIS A 50 18.38 19.73 18.77
C HIS A 50 17.74 18.46 18.20
N LEU A 51 18.50 17.51 17.64
CA LEU A 51 17.93 16.21 17.22
C LEU A 51 17.46 15.36 18.41
N ARG A 52 18.14 15.40 19.56
CA ARG A 52 17.66 14.74 20.78
C ARG A 52 16.42 15.41 21.35
N ALA A 53 16.34 16.74 21.32
CA ALA A 53 15.14 17.47 21.73
C ALA A 53 13.98 17.22 20.76
N ILE A 54 14.21 17.24 19.44
CA ILE A 54 13.20 16.94 18.42
C ILE A 54 12.76 15.48 18.53
N CYS A 55 13.66 14.50 18.66
CA CYS A 55 13.29 13.10 18.92
C CYS A 55 12.58 12.92 20.27
N PHE A 56 12.92 13.69 21.31
CA PHE A 56 12.22 13.66 22.59
C PHE A 56 10.80 14.24 22.45
N PHE A 57 10.62 15.35 21.74
CA PHE A 57 9.30 15.93 21.48
C PHE A 57 8.48 15.08 20.50
N TYR A 58 9.10 14.45 19.50
CA TYR A 58 8.46 13.51 18.58
C TYR A 58 8.06 12.22 19.31
N LYS A 59 8.95 11.68 20.15
CA LYS A 59 8.67 10.50 20.97
C LYS A 59 7.60 10.81 22.02
N LYS A 60 7.63 11.99 22.65
CA LYS A 60 6.60 12.41 23.61
C LYS A 60 5.29 12.78 22.92
N ALA A 61 5.30 13.27 21.68
CA ALA A 61 4.10 13.51 20.86
C ALA A 61 3.53 12.19 20.32
N ILE A 62 4.37 11.22 19.96
CA ILE A 62 3.98 9.84 19.63
C ILE A 62 3.46 9.14 20.88
N GLU A 63 4.10 9.24 22.04
CA GLU A 63 3.61 8.69 23.31
C GLU A 63 2.33 9.38 23.75
N LYS A 64 2.13 10.68 23.47
CA LYS A 64 0.89 11.40 23.78
C LYS A 64 -0.22 11.13 22.75
N ASN A 65 0.10 10.83 21.49
CA ASN A 65 -0.84 10.37 20.46
C ASN A 65 -1.17 8.87 20.61
N ILE A 66 -0.22 8.06 21.05
CA ILE A 66 -0.43 6.67 21.48
C ILE A 66 -1.24 6.70 22.77
N ALA A 67 -0.90 7.52 23.77
CA ALA A 67 -1.72 7.68 24.97
C ALA A 67 -3.10 8.27 24.68
N ALA A 68 -3.26 9.17 23.68
CA ALA A 68 -4.57 9.70 23.27
C ALA A 68 -5.38 8.70 22.44
N SER A 69 -4.75 7.86 21.62
CA SER A 69 -5.39 6.75 20.89
C SER A 69 -5.66 5.53 21.79
N VAL A 70 -4.89 5.36 22.86
CA VAL A 70 -5.09 4.37 23.93
C VAL A 70 -6.13 4.87 24.94
N SER A 71 -6.19 6.19 25.22
CA SER A 71 -7.18 6.83 26.09
C SER A 71 -8.57 6.97 25.45
N ARG A 72 -8.66 7.11 24.12
CA ARG A 72 -9.94 7.05 23.38
C ARG A 72 -10.42 5.64 23.06
N ARG A 73 -9.58 4.61 23.23
CA ARG A 73 -10.01 3.21 23.24
C ARG A 73 -10.70 2.91 24.55
N ARG A 74 -11.95 3.36 24.68
CA ARG A 74 -12.92 2.66 25.52
C ARG A 74 -12.87 1.20 25.07
N THR A 75 -12.62 0.29 26.01
CA THR A 75 -12.24 -1.11 25.83
C THR A 75 -13.04 -1.84 24.74
N LEU A 76 -12.50 -1.83 23.52
CA LEU A 76 -13.00 -2.66 22.41
C LEU A 76 -12.87 -4.13 22.82
N LYS A 77 -13.96 -4.90 22.72
CA LYS A 77 -13.93 -6.34 22.97
C LYS A 77 -12.90 -6.98 22.04
N THR A 78 -11.91 -7.65 22.63
CA THR A 78 -10.68 -8.13 21.97
C THR A 78 -10.86 -9.38 21.10
N ASN A 79 -12.09 -9.89 20.95
CA ASN A 79 -12.33 -11.16 20.25
C ASN A 79 -12.39 -10.95 18.73
N THR A 80 -11.65 -11.79 17.98
CA THR A 80 -11.61 -11.84 16.52
C THR A 80 -12.99 -11.88 15.86
N LEU A 81 -13.96 -12.61 16.45
CA LEU A 81 -15.33 -12.64 15.97
C LEU A 81 -15.97 -11.24 16.01
N TYR A 82 -15.81 -10.52 17.12
CA TYR A 82 -16.36 -9.17 17.26
C TYR A 82 -15.79 -8.23 16.19
N LYS A 83 -14.47 -8.26 16.02
CA LYS A 83 -13.80 -7.40 15.04
C LYS A 83 -14.25 -7.73 13.60
N ARG A 84 -14.39 -9.01 13.25
CA ARG A 84 -14.82 -9.43 11.90
C ARG A 84 -16.24 -8.97 11.62
N THR A 85 -17.14 -9.23 12.57
CA THR A 85 -18.53 -8.80 12.47
C THR A 85 -18.65 -7.28 12.44
N TYR A 86 -17.75 -6.55 13.10
CA TYR A 86 -17.69 -5.09 13.01
C TYR A 86 -17.37 -4.63 11.58
N ASN A 87 -16.33 -5.18 10.95
CA ASN A 87 -15.99 -4.84 9.56
C ASN A 87 -17.10 -5.25 8.58
N GLN A 88 -17.73 -6.41 8.78
CA GLN A 88 -18.87 -6.84 7.97
C GLN A 88 -20.09 -5.91 8.14
N CYS A 89 -20.32 -5.38 9.35
CA CYS A 89 -21.34 -4.34 9.56
C CYS A 89 -20.99 -3.09 8.76
N LEU A 90 -19.72 -2.66 8.72
CA LEU A 90 -19.30 -1.53 7.90
C LEU A 90 -19.55 -1.79 6.42
N ASP A 91 -19.23 -2.98 5.91
CA ASP A 91 -19.48 -3.36 4.51
C ASP A 91 -20.98 -3.32 4.16
N LEU A 92 -21.84 -3.72 5.11
CA LEU A 92 -23.28 -3.62 4.96
C LEU A 92 -23.73 -2.14 4.93
N LEU A 93 -23.19 -1.29 5.82
CA LEU A 93 -23.49 0.14 5.84
C LEU A 93 -23.01 0.86 4.58
N ALA A 94 -21.88 0.44 4.00
CA ALA A 94 -21.34 0.99 2.76
C ALA A 94 -22.29 0.82 1.56
N ARG A 95 -23.22 -0.16 1.63
CA ARG A 95 -24.21 -0.45 0.60
C ARG A 95 -25.56 0.23 0.85
N HIS A 96 -25.71 0.97 1.96
CA HIS A 96 -26.95 1.65 2.32
C HIS A 96 -26.88 3.16 2.05
N GLU A 97 -28.05 3.76 1.88
CA GLU A 97 -28.18 5.21 1.73
C GLU A 97 -28.16 5.91 3.09
N VAL A 98 -27.44 7.03 3.17
CA VAL A 98 -27.45 7.92 4.32
C VAL A 98 -28.86 8.47 4.54
N GLY A 99 -29.29 8.55 5.80
CA GLY A 99 -30.62 9.02 6.19
C GLY A 99 -31.72 7.96 6.14
N ARG A 100 -31.45 6.76 5.60
CA ARG A 100 -32.41 5.64 5.64
C ARG A 100 -32.34 4.86 6.94
N THR A 101 -33.48 4.27 7.30
CA THR A 101 -33.57 3.34 8.41
C THR A 101 -32.91 2.01 8.03
N LEU A 102 -32.01 1.53 8.89
CA LEU A 102 -31.35 0.24 8.75
C LEU A 102 -32.35 -0.91 8.96
N PRO A 103 -32.09 -2.08 8.36
CA PRO A 103 -32.88 -3.29 8.62
C PRO A 103 -32.93 -3.63 10.11
N SER A 104 -33.94 -4.41 10.50
CA SER A 104 -34.13 -4.79 11.91
C SER A 104 -32.89 -5.51 12.47
N GLU A 105 -32.64 -5.37 13.79
CA GLU A 105 -31.55 -6.09 14.46
C GLU A 105 -31.58 -7.60 14.21
N VAL A 106 -32.79 -8.16 14.10
CA VAL A 106 -32.98 -9.59 13.88
C VAL A 106 -32.51 -9.97 12.48
N ALA A 107 -32.87 -9.19 11.47
CA ALA A 107 -32.46 -9.42 10.09
C ALA A 107 -30.94 -9.29 9.93
N VAL A 108 -30.34 -8.22 10.48
CA VAL A 108 -28.90 -7.99 10.38
C VAL A 108 -28.11 -9.04 11.17
N ALA A 109 -28.60 -9.47 12.34
CA ALA A 109 -27.92 -10.51 13.13
C ALA A 109 -27.94 -11.87 12.43
N ALA A 110 -29.06 -12.20 11.76
CA ALA A 110 -29.20 -13.42 10.98
C ALA A 110 -28.30 -13.40 9.73
N ASP A 111 -28.30 -12.30 8.99
CA ASP A 111 -27.46 -12.11 7.79
C ASP A 111 -25.96 -12.23 8.11
N LEU A 112 -25.54 -11.66 9.25
CA LEU A 112 -24.15 -11.72 9.71
C LEU A 112 -23.81 -13.00 10.50
N GLY A 113 -24.77 -13.90 10.74
CA GLY A 113 -24.56 -15.15 11.46
C GLY A 113 -24.09 -14.98 12.91
N VAL A 114 -24.52 -13.93 13.61
CA VAL A 114 -24.10 -13.61 14.99
C VAL A 114 -25.26 -13.49 15.96
N SER A 115 -24.95 -13.57 17.26
CA SER A 115 -25.95 -13.26 18.30
C SER A 115 -26.40 -11.80 18.23
N ARG A 116 -27.69 -11.55 18.54
CA ARG A 116 -28.23 -10.18 18.71
C ARG A 116 -27.43 -9.35 19.72
N THR A 117 -26.87 -9.98 20.74
CA THR A 117 -26.05 -9.31 21.76
C THR A 117 -24.74 -8.79 21.16
N THR A 118 -24.11 -9.57 20.27
CA THR A 118 -22.90 -9.15 19.53
C THR A 118 -23.22 -7.98 18.62
N LEU A 119 -24.29 -8.07 17.82
CA LEU A 119 -24.70 -7.00 16.92
C LEU A 119 -25.05 -5.70 17.68
N ARG A 120 -25.77 -5.78 18.80
CA ARG A 120 -26.08 -4.61 19.63
C ARG A 120 -24.83 -3.90 20.14
N ALA A 121 -23.83 -4.66 20.56
CA ALA A 121 -22.55 -4.09 20.99
C ALA A 121 -21.82 -3.38 19.84
N ILE A 122 -21.90 -3.91 18.62
CA ILE A 122 -21.32 -3.26 17.43
C ILE A 122 -22.09 -1.99 17.06
N LEU A 123 -23.42 -2.04 17.02
CA LEU A 123 -24.24 -0.88 16.69
C LEU A 123 -24.12 0.24 17.74
N ALA A 124 -23.92 -0.10 19.02
CA ALA A 124 -23.63 0.88 20.06
C ALA A 124 -22.25 1.57 19.85
N GLU A 125 -21.24 0.81 19.43
CA GLU A 125 -19.93 1.35 19.08
C GLU A 125 -20.01 2.26 17.84
N LEU A 126 -20.76 1.85 16.81
CA LEU A 126 -21.00 2.65 15.60
C LEU A 126 -21.78 3.93 15.91
N ALA A 127 -22.72 3.88 16.86
CA ALA A 127 -23.41 5.07 17.35
C ALA A 127 -22.46 6.02 18.09
N GLY A 128 -21.52 5.48 18.88
CA GLY A 128 -20.46 6.28 19.52
C GLY A 128 -19.46 6.91 18.54
N ARG A 129 -19.48 6.52 17.26
CA ARG A 129 -18.65 7.08 16.17
C ARG A 129 -19.45 7.94 15.19
N ASP A 130 -20.66 8.34 15.59
CA ASP A 130 -21.58 9.16 14.80
C ASP A 130 -21.90 8.55 13.42
N MET A 131 -21.88 7.22 13.31
CA MET A 131 -22.24 6.51 12.08
C MET A 131 -23.70 6.10 12.07
N VAL A 132 -24.25 5.78 13.24
CA VAL A 132 -25.62 5.27 13.38
C VAL A 132 -26.34 6.04 14.48
N ALA A 133 -27.44 6.69 14.18
CA ALA A 133 -28.34 7.25 15.19
C ALA A 133 -29.33 6.18 15.67
N VAL A 134 -29.54 6.10 16.98
CA VAL A 134 -30.57 5.26 17.59
C VAL A 134 -31.81 6.09 17.86
N GLN A 135 -32.90 5.82 17.14
CA GLN A 135 -34.22 6.44 17.34
C GLN A 135 -35.21 5.37 17.80
N GLY A 136 -35.28 5.15 19.11
CA GLY A 136 -36.11 4.11 19.70
C GLY A 136 -35.70 2.71 19.21
N ARG A 137 -36.56 2.06 18.42
CA ARG A 137 -36.29 0.74 17.82
C ARG A 137 -35.62 0.82 16.44
N SER A 138 -35.66 1.99 15.82
CA SER A 138 -35.13 2.24 14.49
C SER A 138 -33.71 2.80 14.57
N LYS A 139 -32.89 2.47 13.59
CA LYS A 139 -31.52 3.00 13.47
C LYS A 139 -31.37 3.69 12.15
N ILE A 140 -30.74 4.85 12.14
CA ILE A 140 -30.57 5.65 10.93
C ILE A 140 -29.09 5.77 10.64
N LEU A 141 -28.69 5.51 9.39
CA LEU A 141 -27.33 5.72 8.94
C LEU A 141 -27.05 7.23 8.81
N LEU A 142 -26.07 7.76 9.55
CA LEU A 142 -25.72 9.18 9.55
C LEU A 142 -24.65 9.54 8.52
N ARG A 143 -23.70 8.61 8.27
CA ARG A 143 -22.64 8.75 7.27
C ARG A 143 -22.18 7.39 6.78
N LEU A 144 -21.60 7.35 5.57
CA LEU A 144 -20.93 6.16 5.07
C LEU A 144 -19.62 5.89 5.83
N PRO A 145 -19.19 4.61 5.92
CA PRO A 145 -17.87 4.25 6.42
C PRO A 145 -16.77 4.82 5.51
N ASN A 146 -15.65 5.21 6.12
CA ASN A 146 -14.40 5.54 5.43
C ASN A 146 -13.31 4.49 5.78
N PRO A 147 -12.18 4.45 5.05
CA PRO A 147 -11.13 3.46 5.30
C PRO A 147 -10.58 3.42 6.73
N ASN A 148 -10.61 4.54 7.47
CA ASN A 148 -10.12 4.60 8.85
C ASN A 148 -11.13 4.05 9.88
N ASP A 149 -12.38 3.81 9.49
CA ASP A 149 -13.38 3.20 10.37
C ASP A 149 -13.16 1.69 10.52
N TYR A 150 -12.58 1.05 9.50
CA TYR A 150 -12.32 -0.39 9.48
C TYR A 150 -11.29 -0.77 10.54
N LEU A 151 -11.60 -1.83 11.29
CA LEU A 151 -10.64 -2.42 12.22
C LEU A 151 -9.58 -3.16 11.39
N VAL A 152 -8.32 -2.91 11.72
CA VAL A 152 -7.16 -3.57 11.11
C VAL A 152 -6.51 -4.46 12.16
N GLY A 153 -6.19 -5.69 11.78
CA GLY A 153 -5.52 -6.65 12.64
C GLY A 153 -5.23 -7.94 11.89
N LEU A 154 -4.12 -8.61 12.22
CA LEU A 154 -3.76 -9.91 11.63
C LEU A 154 -4.84 -10.98 11.87
N ASP A 155 -5.69 -10.78 12.89
CA ASP A 155 -6.82 -11.66 13.19
C ASP A 155 -8.06 -11.42 12.33
N LEU A 156 -8.09 -10.33 11.56
CA LEU A 156 -9.21 -9.94 10.69
C LEU A 156 -9.02 -10.30 9.22
N GLU A 157 -7.80 -10.67 8.85
CA GLU A 157 -7.46 -11.17 7.54
C GLU A 157 -8.28 -12.44 7.25
N PRO A 158 -8.93 -12.55 6.07
CA PRO A 158 -9.53 -13.80 5.62
C PRO A 158 -8.52 -14.94 5.75
N LEU A 159 -8.97 -16.13 6.19
CA LEU A 159 -8.08 -17.27 6.40
C LEU A 159 -7.27 -17.60 5.12
N ALA A 160 -7.89 -17.46 3.95
CA ALA A 160 -7.23 -17.64 2.66
C ALA A 160 -6.05 -16.67 2.48
N ASP A 161 -6.26 -15.38 2.71
CA ASP A 161 -5.24 -14.33 2.57
C ASP A 161 -4.10 -14.54 3.59
N MET A 162 -4.42 -14.92 4.83
CA MET A 162 -3.43 -15.24 5.84
C MET A 162 -2.58 -16.44 5.45
N VAL A 163 -3.22 -17.52 4.97
CA VAL A 163 -2.53 -18.73 4.51
C VAL A 163 -1.64 -18.40 3.31
N GLU A 164 -2.16 -17.64 2.35
CA GLU A 164 -1.42 -17.19 1.19
C GLU A 164 -0.19 -16.40 1.64
N ARG A 165 -0.36 -15.31 2.40
CA ARG A 165 0.75 -14.48 2.90
C ARG A 165 1.81 -15.29 3.66
N LYS A 166 1.42 -16.27 4.48
CA LYS A 166 2.37 -17.17 5.15
C LYS A 166 3.08 -18.10 4.16
N PHE A 167 2.36 -18.65 3.19
CA PHE A 167 2.93 -19.49 2.14
C PHE A 167 3.94 -18.73 1.28
N MET A 168 3.61 -17.49 0.92
CA MET A 168 4.49 -16.60 0.17
C MET A 168 5.81 -16.36 0.92
N ALA A 169 5.73 -16.01 2.21
CA ALA A 169 6.91 -15.83 3.05
C ALA A 169 7.75 -17.11 3.17
N TRP A 170 7.08 -18.27 3.24
CA TRP A 170 7.75 -19.57 3.25
C TRP A 170 8.47 -19.86 1.91
N MET A 171 7.89 -19.47 0.77
CA MET A 171 8.48 -19.69 -0.56
C MET A 171 9.83 -18.98 -0.80
N VAL A 172 10.11 -17.91 -0.05
CA VAL A 172 11.41 -17.19 -0.09
C VAL A 172 12.35 -17.62 1.02
N GLY A 173 11.83 -18.35 2.00
CA GLY A 173 12.64 -18.95 3.03
C GLY A 173 13.61 -19.98 2.43
N PRO A 174 14.71 -20.28 3.15
CA PRO A 174 15.69 -21.29 2.73
C PRO A 174 15.09 -22.70 2.59
N GLU A 175 13.89 -22.92 3.14
CA GLU A 175 13.11 -24.16 3.12
C GLU A 175 12.47 -24.44 1.75
N CYS A 176 12.29 -23.42 0.90
CA CYS A 176 11.68 -23.56 -0.42
C CYS A 176 12.76 -23.53 -1.50
N ARG A 177 12.99 -24.67 -2.15
CA ARG A 177 13.95 -24.82 -3.25
C ARG A 177 13.30 -25.60 -4.39
N PRO A 178 13.70 -25.37 -5.66
CA PRO A 178 13.27 -26.22 -6.76
C PRO A 178 13.48 -27.71 -6.43
N GLY A 179 12.47 -28.53 -6.69
CA GLY A 179 12.44 -29.96 -6.35
C GLY A 179 12.00 -30.30 -4.93
N GLN A 180 11.90 -29.32 -4.01
CA GLN A 180 11.48 -29.55 -2.63
C GLN A 180 10.07 -30.13 -2.55
N ILE A 181 9.88 -31.11 -1.68
CA ILE A 181 8.59 -31.75 -1.46
C ILE A 181 7.87 -31.10 -0.28
N ILE A 182 6.66 -30.58 -0.52
CA ILE A 182 5.79 -29.98 0.48
C ILE A 182 4.77 -31.02 0.96
N ASN A 183 4.70 -31.18 2.28
CA ASN A 183 3.66 -31.92 2.96
C ASN A 183 2.58 -30.95 3.46
N GLY A 184 1.38 -30.98 2.85
CA GLY A 184 0.29 -30.08 3.21
C GLY A 184 -0.18 -30.20 4.66
N LEU A 185 -0.03 -31.37 5.30
CA LEU A 185 -0.38 -31.55 6.72
C LEU A 185 0.63 -30.85 7.64
N GLU A 186 1.90 -30.93 7.30
CA GLU A 186 2.97 -30.28 8.06
C GLU A 186 2.88 -28.76 7.92
N LEU A 187 2.67 -28.29 6.69
CA LEU A 187 2.46 -26.88 6.40
C LEU A 187 1.22 -26.32 7.12
N ALA A 188 0.14 -27.10 7.22
CA ALA A 188 -1.06 -26.73 7.99
C ALA A 188 -0.76 -26.51 9.48
N ARG A 189 0.05 -27.39 10.08
CA ARG A 189 0.51 -27.23 11.47
C ARG A 189 1.39 -26.00 11.63
N GLN A 190 2.36 -25.81 10.73
CA GLN A 190 3.26 -24.66 10.73
C GLN A 190 2.50 -23.33 10.63
N PHE A 191 1.47 -23.27 9.79
CA PHE A 191 0.70 -22.05 9.56
C PHE A 191 -0.46 -21.86 10.54
N GLY A 192 -0.79 -22.87 11.35
CA GLY A 192 -1.96 -22.85 12.22
C GLY A 192 -3.27 -22.76 11.43
N ALA A 193 -3.34 -23.44 10.28
CA ALA A 193 -4.47 -23.40 9.36
C ALA A 193 -5.06 -24.81 9.13
N SER A 194 -6.27 -24.88 8.56
CA SER A 194 -6.86 -26.17 8.18
C SER A 194 -6.14 -26.75 6.96
N THR A 195 -6.11 -28.08 6.87
CA THR A 195 -5.55 -28.79 5.70
C THR A 195 -6.28 -28.47 4.41
N SER A 196 -7.58 -28.14 4.49
CA SER A 196 -8.36 -27.68 3.33
C SER A 196 -7.90 -26.32 2.82
N ALA A 197 -7.65 -25.35 3.72
CA ALA A 197 -7.17 -24.03 3.36
C ALA A 197 -5.75 -24.08 2.77
N ILE A 198 -4.86 -24.91 3.34
CA ILE A 198 -3.54 -25.15 2.75
C ILE A 198 -3.66 -25.77 1.36
N ARG A 199 -4.52 -26.78 1.19
CA ARG A 199 -4.69 -27.43 -0.12
C ARG A 199 -5.20 -26.45 -1.18
N GLU A 200 -6.14 -25.57 -0.82
CA GLU A 200 -6.64 -24.53 -1.72
C GLU A 200 -5.52 -23.56 -2.13
N CYS A 201 -4.72 -23.12 -1.15
CA CYS A 201 -3.52 -22.33 -1.38
C CYS A 201 -2.58 -23.05 -2.36
N LEU A 202 -2.14 -24.26 -2.06
CA LEU A 202 -1.21 -25.02 -2.92
C LEU A 202 -1.77 -25.28 -4.33
N ASN A 203 -3.07 -25.57 -4.47
CA ASN A 203 -3.73 -25.68 -5.77
C ASN A 203 -3.59 -24.38 -6.58
N ARG A 204 -3.75 -23.22 -5.95
CA ARG A 204 -3.62 -21.91 -6.60
C ARG A 204 -2.23 -21.73 -7.22
N PHE A 205 -1.16 -21.96 -6.46
CA PHE A 205 0.22 -21.85 -6.98
C PHE A 205 0.54 -22.91 -8.02
N SER A 206 -0.07 -24.09 -7.91
CA SER A 206 0.08 -25.12 -8.92
C SER A 206 -0.56 -24.75 -10.25
N HIS A 207 -1.69 -24.04 -10.21
CA HIS A 207 -2.32 -23.50 -11.41
C HIS A 207 -1.41 -22.50 -12.15
N PHE A 208 -0.60 -21.75 -11.39
CA PHE A 208 0.41 -20.84 -11.93
C PHE A 208 1.76 -21.55 -12.20
N GLY A 209 1.83 -22.88 -12.22
CA GLY A 209 3.08 -23.58 -12.57
C GLY A 209 4.23 -23.44 -11.56
N LEU A 210 3.97 -22.92 -10.36
CA LEU A 210 4.99 -22.81 -9.30
C LEU A 210 5.13 -24.11 -8.50
N LEU A 211 4.08 -24.92 -8.48
CA LEU A 211 4.01 -26.21 -7.78
C LEU A 211 3.45 -27.32 -8.67
N GLU A 212 3.87 -28.55 -8.42
CA GLU A 212 3.32 -29.74 -9.06
C GLU A 212 2.74 -30.69 -8.01
N ARG A 213 1.47 -31.07 -8.18
CA ARG A 213 0.83 -32.07 -7.32
C ARG A 213 1.35 -33.48 -7.64
N GLN A 214 1.84 -34.17 -6.62
CA GLN A 214 2.33 -35.55 -6.71
C GLN A 214 1.21 -36.57 -6.48
N ARG A 215 1.38 -37.80 -6.97
CA ARG A 215 0.39 -38.90 -6.86
C ARG A 215 0.03 -39.26 -5.42
N ASN A 216 0.96 -39.11 -4.49
CA ASN A 216 0.77 -39.40 -3.06
C ASN A 216 0.15 -38.25 -2.25
N GLY A 217 -0.37 -37.21 -2.92
CA GLY A 217 -0.99 -36.04 -2.27
C GLY A 217 0.00 -35.01 -1.73
N ARG A 218 1.31 -35.22 -1.93
CA ARG A 218 2.35 -34.20 -1.68
C ARG A 218 2.45 -33.24 -2.87
N TRP A 219 3.24 -32.19 -2.70
CA TRP A 219 3.49 -31.20 -3.74
C TRP A 219 4.99 -31.06 -3.95
N ARG A 220 5.40 -30.69 -5.17
CA ARG A 220 6.80 -30.42 -5.52
C ARG A 220 6.91 -28.97 -5.95
N VAL A 221 7.92 -28.26 -5.44
CA VAL A 221 8.26 -26.91 -5.91
C VAL A 221 8.94 -27.02 -7.27
N LEU A 222 8.44 -26.30 -8.29
CA LEU A 222 9.02 -26.32 -9.63
C LEU A 222 10.14 -25.29 -9.80
N GLY A 223 10.07 -24.17 -9.09
CA GLY A 223 11.01 -23.05 -9.26
C GLY A 223 10.63 -22.14 -10.43
N LEU A 224 11.40 -21.07 -10.62
CA LEU A 224 11.22 -20.13 -11.73
C LEU A 224 12.14 -20.54 -12.88
N THR A 225 11.59 -21.15 -13.93
CA THR A 225 12.34 -21.48 -15.15
C THR A 225 12.49 -20.25 -16.05
N VAL A 226 13.40 -20.33 -17.03
CA VAL A 226 13.55 -19.28 -18.06
C VAL A 226 12.23 -19.09 -18.83
N ASP A 227 11.57 -20.18 -19.21
CA ASP A 227 10.28 -20.14 -19.91
C ASP A 227 9.21 -19.49 -19.03
N PHE A 228 9.13 -19.87 -17.76
CA PHE A 228 8.18 -19.27 -16.81
C PHE A 228 8.36 -17.76 -16.71
N VAL A 229 9.60 -17.29 -16.52
CA VAL A 229 9.91 -15.86 -16.46
C VAL A 229 9.58 -15.17 -17.78
N THR A 230 9.84 -15.83 -18.91
CA THR A 230 9.53 -15.30 -20.24
C THR A 230 8.02 -15.07 -20.40
N GLU A 231 7.22 -16.11 -20.19
CA GLU A 231 5.75 -16.07 -20.27
C GLU A 231 5.13 -15.05 -19.31
N LEU A 232 5.67 -14.97 -18.09
CA LEU A 232 5.24 -14.02 -17.06
C LEU A 232 5.38 -12.57 -17.53
N PHE A 233 6.52 -12.24 -18.14
CA PHE A 233 6.80 -10.89 -18.62
C PHE A 233 6.05 -10.54 -19.90
N ASP A 234 5.81 -11.51 -20.79
CA ASP A 234 4.99 -11.30 -21.99
C ASP A 234 3.55 -10.92 -21.60
N MET A 235 2.98 -11.64 -20.62
CA MET A 235 1.67 -11.32 -20.05
C MET A 235 1.68 -9.95 -19.34
N ARG A 236 2.72 -9.64 -18.58
CA ARG A 236 2.87 -8.37 -17.87
C ARG A 236 2.91 -7.18 -18.83
N GLU A 237 3.68 -7.29 -19.91
CA GLU A 237 3.77 -6.26 -20.94
C GLU A 237 2.39 -5.96 -21.54
N PHE A 238 1.65 -7.01 -21.92
CA PHE A 238 0.31 -6.85 -22.47
C PHE A 238 -0.64 -6.14 -21.50
N MET A 239 -0.59 -6.50 -20.22
CA MET A 239 -1.41 -5.91 -19.16
C MET A 239 -1.05 -4.44 -18.89
N GLU A 240 0.24 -4.16 -18.69
CA GLU A 240 0.69 -2.82 -18.28
C GLU A 240 0.57 -1.81 -19.42
N PHE A 241 0.81 -2.17 -20.68
CA PHE A 241 0.57 -1.24 -21.78
C PHE A 241 -0.89 -0.82 -21.89
N GLY A 242 -1.83 -1.75 -21.70
CA GLY A 242 -3.25 -1.43 -21.63
C GLY A 242 -3.59 -0.49 -20.47
N ALA A 243 -2.88 -0.60 -19.35
CA ALA A 243 -3.00 0.31 -18.22
C ALA A 243 -2.42 1.69 -18.50
N VAL A 244 -1.23 1.77 -19.09
CA VAL A 244 -0.57 3.01 -19.50
C VAL A 244 -1.45 3.84 -20.42
N ASP A 245 -2.01 3.21 -21.46
CA ASP A 245 -2.86 3.89 -22.43
C ASP A 245 -4.06 4.56 -21.75
N ARG A 246 -4.72 3.82 -20.85
CA ARG A 246 -5.86 4.33 -20.09
C ARG A 246 -5.45 5.42 -19.11
N PHE A 247 -4.30 5.27 -18.46
CA PHE A 247 -3.78 6.23 -17.48
C PHE A 247 -3.48 7.58 -18.13
N VAL A 248 -2.79 7.57 -19.27
CA VAL A 248 -2.47 8.78 -20.04
C VAL A 248 -3.75 9.50 -20.50
N ALA A 249 -4.79 8.75 -20.85
CA ALA A 249 -6.08 9.28 -21.30
C ALA A 249 -6.97 9.83 -20.16
N LEU A 250 -6.56 9.71 -18.88
CA LEU A 250 -7.41 10.14 -17.76
C LEU A 250 -7.69 11.65 -17.77
N PRO A 251 -8.90 12.06 -17.31
CA PRO A 251 -9.20 13.44 -16.98
C PRO A 251 -8.17 14.04 -16.01
N LYS A 252 -7.91 15.35 -16.10
CA LYS A 252 -6.91 16.05 -15.26
C LYS A 252 -7.24 16.03 -13.76
N ASP A 253 -8.52 15.93 -13.43
CA ASP A 253 -9.08 15.89 -12.09
C ASP A 253 -9.26 14.46 -11.54
N HIS A 254 -8.89 13.43 -12.32
CA HIS A 254 -8.99 12.04 -11.86
C HIS A 254 -8.10 11.80 -10.62
N ALA A 255 -8.62 11.08 -9.63
CA ALA A 255 -7.95 10.85 -8.33
C ALA A 255 -6.61 10.05 -8.42
N ALA A 256 -6.33 9.42 -9.55
CA ALA A 256 -5.07 8.73 -9.79
C ALA A 256 -3.87 9.69 -9.89
N TRP A 257 -4.06 10.93 -10.37
CA TRP A 257 -2.98 11.92 -10.48
C TRP A 257 -2.38 12.35 -9.14
N PRO A 258 -3.18 12.76 -8.12
CA PRO A 258 -2.62 13.07 -6.80
C PRO A 258 -1.99 11.83 -6.13
N ALA A 259 -2.54 10.64 -6.36
CA ALA A 259 -1.93 9.40 -5.88
C ALA A 259 -0.57 9.12 -6.54
N LEU A 260 -0.44 9.37 -7.84
CA LEU A 260 0.80 9.24 -8.59
C LEU A 260 1.85 10.24 -8.10
N ALA A 261 1.45 11.49 -7.84
CA ALA A 261 2.32 12.52 -7.29
C ALA A 261 2.87 12.15 -5.90
N ALA A 262 2.04 11.57 -5.03
CA ALA A 262 2.48 11.07 -3.73
C ALA A 262 3.54 9.96 -3.88
N LEU A 263 3.29 8.99 -4.77
CA LEU A 263 4.26 7.92 -5.06
C LEU A 263 5.56 8.46 -5.66
N LYS A 264 5.51 9.48 -6.53
CA LYS A 264 6.70 10.15 -7.07
C LYS A 264 7.57 10.74 -5.96
N GLN A 265 6.96 11.38 -4.98
CA GLN A 265 7.67 11.92 -3.82
C GLN A 265 8.32 10.79 -3.01
N GLU A 266 7.59 9.71 -2.74
CA GLU A 266 8.12 8.55 -2.01
C GLU A 266 9.32 7.90 -2.72
N HIS A 267 9.28 7.75 -4.05
CA HIS A 267 10.42 7.27 -4.85
C HIS A 267 11.63 8.20 -4.77
N SER A 268 11.39 9.51 -4.88
CA SER A 268 12.45 10.52 -4.80
C SER A 268 13.13 10.49 -3.43
N GLU A 269 12.35 10.36 -2.35
CA GLU A 269 12.86 10.24 -0.99
C GLU A 269 13.60 8.91 -0.75
N LEU A 270 13.15 7.82 -1.35
CA LEU A 270 13.82 6.52 -1.30
C LEU A 270 15.22 6.61 -1.90
N LEU A 271 15.34 7.19 -3.10
CA LEU A 271 16.62 7.36 -3.79
C LEU A 271 17.56 8.29 -3.01
N LEU A 272 17.06 9.43 -2.54
CA LEU A 272 17.85 10.40 -1.77
C LEU A 272 18.43 9.80 -0.49
N ARG A 273 17.62 9.01 0.24
CA ARG A 273 18.02 8.37 1.50
C ARG A 273 18.59 6.97 1.31
N GLN A 274 18.68 6.48 0.06
CA GLN A 274 19.13 5.15 -0.32
C GLN A 274 18.43 3.99 0.45
N ARG A 275 17.13 4.13 0.71
CA ARG A 275 16.32 3.16 1.47
C ARG A 275 15.82 2.01 0.60
N HIS A 276 16.73 1.26 -0.01
CA HIS A 276 16.43 0.16 -0.93
C HIS A 276 15.46 -0.90 -0.37
N GLY A 277 15.46 -1.15 0.94
CA GLY A 277 14.54 -2.10 1.58
C GLY A 277 13.06 -1.66 1.59
N ASP A 278 12.79 -0.37 1.38
CA ASP A 278 11.42 0.16 1.28
C ASP A 278 10.85 -0.01 -0.14
N PHE A 279 11.70 -0.35 -1.12
CA PHE A 279 11.33 -0.39 -2.54
C PHE A 279 10.27 -1.44 -2.88
N PRO A 280 10.30 -2.68 -2.35
CA PRO A 280 9.32 -3.70 -2.73
C PRO A 280 7.86 -3.36 -2.40
N ASP A 281 7.59 -2.60 -1.33
CA ASP A 281 6.26 -2.07 -1.03
C ASP A 281 5.89 -0.95 -2.02
N LEU A 282 6.84 -0.08 -2.31
CA LEU A 282 6.65 1.06 -3.18
C LEU A 282 6.41 0.64 -4.64
N ASP A 283 7.11 -0.38 -5.12
CA ASP A 283 6.92 -1.04 -6.41
C ASP A 283 5.50 -1.61 -6.54
N TYR A 284 5.07 -2.40 -5.55
CA TYR A 284 3.71 -2.94 -5.49
C TYR A 284 2.65 -1.83 -5.58
N ARG A 285 2.78 -0.78 -4.77
CA ARG A 285 1.81 0.33 -4.73
C ARG A 285 1.78 1.11 -6.04
N PHE A 286 2.92 1.29 -6.69
CA PHE A 286 3.02 1.95 -8.00
C PHE A 286 2.31 1.16 -9.09
N HIS A 287 2.69 -0.10 -9.30
CA HIS A 287 2.07 -0.94 -10.33
C HIS A 287 0.59 -1.18 -10.06
N ARG A 288 0.19 -1.29 -8.79
CA ARG A 288 -1.24 -1.36 -8.41
C ARG A 288 -2.00 -0.09 -8.78
N LEU A 289 -1.43 1.10 -8.55
CA LEU A 289 -2.07 2.36 -8.95
C LEU A 289 -2.23 2.43 -10.47
N VAL A 290 -1.17 2.16 -11.22
CA VAL A 290 -1.22 2.21 -12.70
C VAL A 290 -2.24 1.22 -13.23
N ASN A 291 -2.23 -0.03 -12.76
CA ASN A 291 -3.16 -1.05 -13.23
C ASN A 291 -4.62 -0.83 -12.77
N SER A 292 -4.86 -0.06 -11.70
CA SER A 292 -6.21 0.18 -11.17
C SER A 292 -7.15 0.91 -12.15
N VAL A 293 -6.59 1.65 -13.11
CA VAL A 293 -7.36 2.39 -14.12
C VAL A 293 -7.76 1.51 -15.30
N ALA A 294 -7.27 0.26 -15.33
CA ALA A 294 -7.61 -0.75 -16.30
C ALA A 294 -8.33 -1.96 -15.66
N PRO A 295 -9.51 -1.77 -15.03
CA PRO A 295 -10.17 -2.85 -14.31
C PRO A 295 -10.51 -4.00 -15.27
N ASN A 296 -9.95 -5.16 -14.99
CA ASN A 296 -10.21 -6.40 -15.70
C ASN A 296 -10.17 -7.55 -14.69
N ARG A 297 -11.29 -8.25 -14.53
CA ARG A 297 -11.43 -9.34 -13.55
C ARG A 297 -10.36 -10.43 -13.70
N PHE A 298 -9.91 -10.71 -14.92
CA PHE A 298 -8.87 -11.70 -15.19
C PHE A 298 -7.50 -11.20 -14.72
N PHE A 299 -7.18 -9.93 -14.99
CA PHE A 299 -5.93 -9.30 -14.56
C PHE A 299 -5.85 -9.16 -13.04
N THR A 300 -6.95 -8.74 -12.39
CA THR A 300 -7.01 -8.61 -10.94
C THR A 300 -6.74 -9.94 -10.24
N ASN A 301 -7.27 -11.05 -10.76
CA ASN A 301 -7.06 -12.38 -10.19
C ASN A 301 -5.60 -12.85 -10.28
N ILE A 302 -4.85 -12.37 -11.28
CA ILE A 302 -3.46 -12.74 -11.50
C ILE A 302 -2.50 -11.79 -10.77
N GLN A 303 -2.89 -10.52 -10.59
CA GLN A 303 -2.05 -9.48 -10.01
C GLN A 303 -1.55 -9.81 -8.59
N GLY A 304 -2.33 -10.53 -7.78
CA GLY A 304 -1.89 -11.00 -6.46
C GLY A 304 -0.68 -11.94 -6.55
N VAL A 305 -0.73 -12.92 -7.45
CA VAL A 305 0.36 -13.87 -7.66
C VAL A 305 1.56 -13.22 -8.36
N MET A 306 1.32 -12.31 -9.31
CA MET A 306 2.37 -11.50 -9.94
C MET A 306 3.13 -10.65 -8.93
N SER A 307 2.39 -9.90 -8.11
CA SER A 307 2.95 -9.06 -7.06
C SER A 307 3.86 -9.87 -6.16
N VAL A 308 3.53 -11.13 -5.91
CA VAL A 308 4.37 -12.02 -5.12
C VAL A 308 5.63 -12.37 -5.87
N ILE A 309 5.53 -12.91 -7.10
CA ILE A 309 6.71 -13.30 -7.87
C ILE A 309 7.72 -12.13 -7.93
N PHE A 310 7.25 -10.89 -8.09
CA PHE A 310 8.09 -9.70 -8.10
C PHE A 310 8.55 -9.24 -6.71
N HIS A 311 7.65 -9.07 -5.74
CA HIS A 311 8.00 -8.62 -4.37
C HIS A 311 9.04 -9.55 -3.73
N TYR A 312 8.93 -10.84 -4.02
CA TYR A 312 9.79 -11.88 -3.47
C TYR A 312 11.02 -12.16 -4.34
N HIS A 313 11.01 -11.85 -5.64
CA HIS A 313 12.21 -11.77 -6.47
C HIS A 313 13.23 -10.76 -5.90
N TYR A 314 12.76 -9.63 -5.38
CA TYR A 314 13.65 -8.64 -4.76
C TYR A 314 14.43 -9.23 -3.58
N GLN A 315 13.83 -10.15 -2.83
CA GLN A 315 14.43 -10.79 -1.66
C GLN A 315 15.29 -12.01 -1.98
N TRP A 316 15.23 -12.55 -3.21
CA TRP A 316 15.86 -13.81 -3.60
C TRP A 316 17.39 -13.72 -3.67
N ASN A 317 17.92 -12.59 -4.16
CA ASN A 317 19.37 -12.36 -4.24
C ASN A 317 19.78 -11.08 -3.51
N LYS A 318 20.31 -11.23 -2.30
CA LYS A 318 20.77 -10.10 -1.48
C LYS A 318 22.06 -9.46 -1.99
N HIS A 319 22.80 -10.11 -2.87
CA HIS A 319 24.11 -9.61 -3.32
C HIS A 319 23.97 -8.30 -4.11
N ASP A 320 23.01 -8.23 -5.02
CA ASP A 320 22.77 -7.09 -5.91
C ASP A 320 21.44 -6.36 -5.60
N GLU A 321 20.69 -6.80 -4.58
CA GLU A 321 19.39 -6.23 -4.17
C GLU A 321 19.42 -4.69 -4.09
N ARG A 322 20.43 -4.13 -3.43
CA ARG A 322 20.53 -2.67 -3.27
C ARG A 322 20.64 -1.95 -4.61
N GLU A 323 21.52 -2.40 -5.48
CA GLU A 323 21.75 -1.75 -6.79
C GLU A 323 20.52 -1.90 -7.67
N ARG A 324 19.97 -3.12 -7.76
CA ARG A 324 18.76 -3.43 -8.52
C ARG A 324 17.56 -2.58 -8.11
N ASN A 325 17.32 -2.45 -6.80
CA ASN A 325 16.20 -1.66 -6.28
C ASN A 325 16.36 -0.16 -6.56
N LEU A 326 17.59 0.36 -6.50
CA LEU A 326 17.86 1.77 -6.81
C LEU A 326 17.68 2.06 -8.31
N VAL A 327 18.12 1.15 -9.18
CA VAL A 327 17.88 1.25 -10.64
C VAL A 327 16.39 1.24 -10.94
N ALA A 328 15.66 0.25 -10.43
CA ALA A 328 14.21 0.14 -10.65
C ALA A 328 13.43 1.34 -10.08
N ALA A 329 13.83 1.89 -8.93
CA ALA A 329 13.24 3.11 -8.39
C ALA A 329 13.49 4.35 -9.28
N ALA A 330 14.66 4.45 -9.93
CA ALA A 330 14.94 5.51 -10.88
C ALA A 330 14.13 5.34 -12.18
N GLU A 331 13.96 4.11 -12.66
CA GLU A 331 13.10 3.79 -13.80
C GLU A 331 11.64 4.13 -13.53
N HIS A 332 11.13 3.88 -12.31
CA HIS A 332 9.79 4.30 -11.92
C HIS A 332 9.62 5.83 -11.99
N LEU A 333 10.63 6.63 -11.64
CA LEU A 333 10.54 8.07 -11.81
C LEU A 333 10.47 8.48 -13.29
N ALA A 334 11.20 7.80 -14.16
CA ALA A 334 11.11 8.01 -15.61
C ALA A 334 9.73 7.59 -16.16
N TYR A 335 9.18 6.48 -15.66
CA TYR A 335 7.83 6.00 -16.00
C TYR A 335 6.76 7.00 -15.54
N ILE A 336 6.82 7.46 -14.29
CA ILE A 336 5.93 8.51 -13.77
C ILE A 336 6.00 9.77 -14.64
N ALA A 337 7.21 10.22 -15.01
CA ALA A 337 7.38 11.37 -15.90
C ALA A 337 6.75 11.12 -17.28
N GLY A 338 6.87 9.90 -17.81
CA GLY A 338 6.19 9.46 -19.02
C GLY A 338 4.67 9.58 -18.91
N LEU A 339 4.07 9.09 -17.83
CA LEU A 339 2.62 9.21 -17.56
C LEU A 339 2.18 10.68 -17.44
N GLU A 340 2.93 11.48 -16.66
CA GLU A 340 2.65 12.91 -16.44
C GLU A 340 2.74 13.74 -17.73
N SER A 341 3.61 13.36 -18.67
CA SER A 341 3.72 14.02 -19.99
C SER A 341 2.44 13.91 -20.82
N ARG A 342 1.60 12.91 -20.53
CA ARG A 342 0.43 12.52 -21.31
C ARG A 342 0.73 12.20 -22.78
N GLU A 343 1.99 11.90 -23.09
CA GLU A 343 2.40 11.41 -24.40
C GLU A 343 2.47 9.88 -24.35
N ILE A 344 1.51 9.23 -25.02
CA ILE A 344 1.39 7.76 -25.01
C ILE A 344 2.69 7.04 -25.41
N GLY A 345 3.42 7.59 -26.39
CA GLY A 345 4.71 7.05 -26.82
C GLY A 345 5.76 7.08 -25.72
N ARG A 346 5.94 8.22 -25.04
CA ARG A 346 6.89 8.37 -23.93
C ARG A 346 6.53 7.47 -22.75
N ALA A 347 5.24 7.39 -22.41
CA ALA A 347 4.79 6.56 -21.30
C ALA A 347 5.00 5.06 -21.57
N ARG A 348 4.68 4.60 -22.79
CA ARG A 348 4.90 3.21 -23.21
C ARG A 348 6.38 2.85 -23.27
N GLU A 349 7.22 3.74 -23.78
CA GLU A 349 8.66 3.47 -23.85
C GLU A 349 9.30 3.39 -22.46
N ALA A 350 8.93 4.28 -21.55
CA ALA A 350 9.39 4.20 -20.17
C ALA A 350 8.90 2.92 -19.46
N CYS A 351 7.65 2.50 -19.69
CA CYS A 351 7.12 1.22 -19.21
C CYS A 351 7.91 0.03 -19.78
N ARG A 352 8.13 0.01 -21.11
CA ARG A 352 8.89 -1.06 -21.79
C ARG A 352 10.28 -1.21 -21.20
N ASN A 353 11.04 -0.11 -21.10
CA ASN A 353 12.40 -0.13 -20.57
C ASN A 353 12.43 -0.70 -19.14
N HIS A 354 11.50 -0.29 -18.29
CA HIS A 354 11.38 -0.84 -16.93
C HIS A 354 11.09 -2.35 -16.92
N LEU A 355 10.16 -2.81 -17.76
CA LEU A 355 9.82 -4.23 -17.85
C LEU A 355 10.99 -5.07 -18.40
N GLU A 356 11.73 -4.56 -19.38
CA GLU A 356 12.91 -5.21 -19.95
C GLU A 356 14.03 -5.35 -18.90
N THR A 357 14.35 -4.27 -18.16
CA THR A 357 15.32 -4.32 -17.06
C THR A 357 14.90 -5.32 -16.00
N ALA A 358 13.63 -5.28 -15.58
CA ALA A 358 13.10 -6.21 -14.59
C ALA A 358 13.17 -7.67 -15.06
N ARG A 359 12.90 -7.93 -16.35
CA ARG A 359 13.02 -9.27 -16.96
C ARG A 359 14.45 -9.79 -16.94
N ALA A 360 15.39 -8.98 -17.44
CA ALA A 360 16.80 -9.32 -17.47
C ALA A 360 17.33 -9.60 -16.05
N THR A 361 16.90 -8.80 -15.09
CA THR A 361 17.26 -8.92 -13.68
C THR A 361 16.74 -10.21 -13.05
N LEU A 362 15.48 -10.59 -13.32
CA LEU A 362 14.91 -11.85 -12.82
C LEU A 362 15.61 -13.05 -13.46
N LEU A 363 15.83 -13.04 -14.77
CA LEU A 363 16.58 -14.09 -15.47
C LEU A 363 18.00 -14.26 -14.89
N ALA A 364 18.71 -13.16 -14.67
CA ALA A 364 20.05 -13.19 -14.09
C ALA A 364 20.08 -13.72 -12.65
N SER A 365 18.98 -13.59 -11.90
CA SER A 365 18.88 -14.12 -10.53
C SER A 365 18.61 -15.63 -10.48
N ILE A 366 17.92 -16.18 -11.49
CA ILE A 366 17.63 -17.62 -11.54
C ILE A 366 18.78 -18.43 -12.15
N LEU A 367 19.57 -17.82 -13.05
CA LEU A 367 20.72 -18.47 -13.69
C LEU A 367 21.98 -18.51 -12.80
N ARG A 368 22.03 -17.69 -11.75
CA ARG A 368 23.15 -17.63 -10.79
C ARG A 368 22.92 -18.51 -9.55
N GLN A 369 21.96 -19.43 -9.59
CA GLN A 369 21.62 -20.36 -8.50
C GLN A 369 22.55 -21.57 -8.42
#